data_AF-A0A8J9ZFI3-F1
#
_entry.id   AF-A0A8J9ZFI3-F1
#
_cell.length_a   1.000
_cell.length_b   1.000
_cell.length_c   1.000
_cell.angle_alpha   90.00
_cell.angle_beta   90.00
_cell.angle_gamma   90.00
#
_symmetry.space_group_name_H-M   'P 1'
#
loop_
_entity.id
_entity.type
_entity.pdbx_description
1 polymer ?
#
loop_
_entity_poly.entity_id
_entity_poly.type
_entity_poly.pdbx_seq_one_letter_code
_entity_poly.pdbx_strand_id
1 'polypeptide(L)'
;MPRVLDQDGQAEFAMGDRGAVEKFSYDSEQYRVYAAGKAGILNVIDISAPSTPRVLHRQKLPGEAIAIDLCGAHLAVTLTGQSYVDSGKVLVFRKYIDGQTSMEPVQDMPVGTRPDSVKFTKDCRRLVVGNEAPAGEDLSGNFVDPEGSVMVIDFGSEDIGSVIDPDVRTADFRKFDALGEFYQSFGVRWLLKDLTVSSSTQTIPSIFTNSSFYQTLEPESITLNEDESKAYICLQTNNAIAVLDMATATFDNLYPLGTKYWGVSSLDASDDDGVDLLSSSFSSERLKEAISKDKELGCLRFSSVDGLDPTEPSKLYRLHTFGGRGVSIFRADDMSLVWDSGDDLERMEAKFYPEIFNSRYNDRGDERPTDQFDDRSCKRGTEPQSLTVGRLGNSTILFVAAQKTGSVFIYSLDAGEGITPTFQSVYWGGRADLTWEEAYQARQVGDTDVEDMSFVPGDKSPNGKPLLLVGGTSSGTVSIYEVMESAATTTGTTDLYLSLTTILCLLVIRG
;
A
#
# COMPACT_ATOMS: atom_id res chain seq x y z
N MET A 1 11.39 -12.98 -12.69
CA MET A 1 11.01 -13.94 -13.76
C MET A 1 9.94 -14.88 -13.22
N PRO A 2 8.81 -15.09 -13.91
CA PRO A 2 7.81 -16.07 -13.52
C PRO A 2 8.47 -17.45 -13.42
N ARG A 3 8.13 -18.22 -12.37
CA ARG A 3 8.81 -19.49 -12.06
C ARG A 3 8.60 -20.55 -13.14
N VAL A 4 7.58 -20.43 -13.99
CA VAL A 4 7.30 -21.32 -15.11
C VAL A 4 6.64 -20.54 -16.26
N LEU A 5 6.99 -20.86 -17.51
CA LEU A 5 6.25 -20.44 -18.71
C LEU A 5 5.45 -21.65 -19.20
N ASP A 6 4.22 -21.44 -19.68
CA ASP A 6 3.39 -22.49 -20.27
C ASP A 6 3.90 -22.90 -21.67
N GLN A 7 3.23 -23.88 -22.28
CA GLN A 7 3.61 -24.43 -23.58
C GLN A 7 3.54 -23.40 -24.72
N ASP A 8 2.84 -22.29 -24.53
CA ASP A 8 2.71 -21.17 -25.47
C ASP A 8 3.68 -20.01 -25.13
N GLY A 9 4.56 -20.20 -24.13
CA GLY A 9 5.54 -19.20 -23.70
C GLY A 9 4.93 -18.04 -22.88
N GLN A 10 3.72 -18.22 -22.34
CA GLN A 10 3.09 -17.28 -21.41
C GLN A 10 3.52 -17.58 -19.98
N ALA A 11 3.59 -16.57 -19.13
CA ALA A 11 3.92 -16.75 -17.74
C ALA A 11 2.81 -17.52 -16.99
N GLU A 12 3.16 -18.62 -16.32
CA GLU A 12 2.26 -19.34 -15.42
C GLU A 12 2.24 -18.68 -14.04
N PHE A 13 1.04 -18.39 -13.53
CA PHE A 13 0.82 -17.85 -12.19
C PHE A 13 -0.21 -18.71 -11.44
N ALA A 14 0.18 -19.20 -10.26
CA ALA A 14 -0.72 -19.79 -9.27
C ALA A 14 -0.87 -18.85 -8.05
N MET A 15 -1.78 -19.19 -7.14
CA MET A 15 -1.82 -18.54 -5.83
C MET A 15 -0.43 -18.62 -5.17
N GLY A 16 0.07 -17.49 -4.68
CA GLY A 16 1.39 -17.41 -4.07
C GLY A 16 2.57 -17.24 -5.04
N ASP A 17 2.36 -17.31 -6.36
CA ASP A 17 3.40 -16.98 -7.35
C ASP A 17 3.66 -15.46 -7.47
N ARG A 18 2.84 -14.65 -6.77
CA ARG A 18 2.90 -13.17 -6.59
C ARG A 18 2.92 -12.37 -7.90
N GLY A 19 2.19 -11.25 -7.90
CA GLY A 19 2.44 -10.18 -8.86
C GLY A 19 1.66 -10.23 -10.18
N ALA A 20 0.62 -11.06 -10.33
CA ALA A 20 -0.34 -10.89 -11.42
C ALA A 20 -1.10 -9.56 -11.30
N VAL A 21 -1.33 -9.11 -10.06
CA VAL A 21 -1.86 -7.80 -9.69
C VAL A 21 -0.92 -7.25 -8.62
N GLU A 22 -0.57 -5.98 -8.74
CA GLU A 22 0.07 -5.16 -7.70
C GLU A 22 -0.71 -3.85 -7.57
N LYS A 23 -0.96 -3.18 -8.70
CA LYS A 23 -1.78 -1.97 -8.80
C LYS A 23 -2.77 -2.09 -9.95
N PHE A 24 -3.86 -1.34 -9.88
CA PHE A 24 -4.83 -1.28 -10.96
C PHE A 24 -5.40 0.12 -11.15
N SER A 25 -5.98 0.38 -12.32
CA SER A 25 -6.74 1.58 -12.58
C SER A 25 -8.06 1.26 -13.28
N TYR A 26 -9.07 2.09 -13.06
CA TYR A 26 -10.44 1.86 -13.52
C TYR A 26 -10.89 2.89 -14.57
N ASP A 27 -11.37 2.37 -15.69
CA ASP A 27 -12.00 3.15 -16.75
C ASP A 27 -13.52 3.08 -16.63
N SER A 28 -14.12 4.15 -16.10
CA SER A 28 -15.58 4.27 -15.98
C SER A 28 -16.33 4.43 -17.31
N GLU A 29 -15.65 4.82 -18.39
CA GLU A 29 -16.31 5.02 -19.69
C GLU A 29 -16.56 3.69 -20.41
N GLN A 30 -15.64 2.75 -20.24
CA GLN A 30 -15.68 1.44 -20.88
C GLN A 30 -15.94 0.30 -19.88
N TYR A 31 -16.06 0.62 -18.59
CA TYR A 31 -16.18 -0.34 -17.49
C TYR A 31 -15.04 -1.37 -17.49
N ARG A 32 -13.80 -0.88 -17.55
CA ARG A 32 -12.60 -1.74 -17.62
C ARG A 32 -11.68 -1.51 -16.44
N VAL A 33 -11.07 -2.58 -15.97
CA VAL A 33 -9.96 -2.54 -15.01
C VAL A 33 -8.68 -2.90 -15.75
N TYR A 34 -7.68 -2.04 -15.64
CA TYR A 34 -6.32 -2.29 -16.08
C TYR A 34 -5.51 -2.70 -14.85
N ALA A 35 -5.06 -3.96 -14.78
CA ALA A 35 -4.36 -4.49 -13.61
C ALA A 35 -2.99 -5.05 -14.03
N ALA A 36 -1.94 -4.64 -13.32
CA ALA A 36 -0.58 -5.08 -13.61
C ALA A 36 0.18 -5.34 -12.30
N GLY A 37 1.25 -6.13 -12.40
CA GLY A 37 2.15 -6.37 -11.29
C GLY A 37 3.48 -6.97 -11.72
N LYS A 38 4.20 -7.56 -10.76
CA LYS A 38 5.54 -8.14 -10.91
C LYS A 38 5.64 -9.30 -11.92
N ALA A 39 4.49 -9.82 -12.35
CA ALA A 39 4.35 -10.72 -13.49
C ALA A 39 4.88 -10.14 -14.82
N GLY A 40 4.91 -8.81 -14.95
CA GLY A 40 5.20 -8.14 -16.21
C GLY A 40 4.08 -8.32 -17.24
N ILE A 41 2.84 -8.49 -16.79
CA ILE A 41 1.64 -8.58 -17.63
C ILE A 41 0.66 -7.48 -17.20
N LEU A 42 0.21 -6.70 -18.17
CA LEU A 42 -0.92 -5.78 -18.03
C LEU A 42 -2.19 -6.50 -18.50
N ASN A 43 -3.10 -6.77 -17.57
CA ASN A 43 -4.40 -7.37 -17.82
C ASN A 43 -5.44 -6.28 -18.08
N VAL A 44 -6.21 -6.43 -19.16
CA VAL A 44 -7.39 -5.60 -19.44
C VAL A 44 -8.62 -6.44 -19.13
N ILE A 45 -9.41 -6.00 -18.15
CA ILE A 45 -10.54 -6.75 -17.61
C ILE A 45 -11.81 -5.95 -17.87
N ASP A 46 -12.78 -6.54 -18.55
CA ASP A 46 -14.12 -5.99 -18.70
C ASP A 46 -14.97 -6.38 -17.50
N ILE A 47 -15.51 -5.36 -16.82
CA ILE A 47 -16.40 -5.51 -15.67
C ILE A 47 -17.80 -4.98 -15.94
N SER A 48 -18.19 -4.77 -17.21
CA SER A 48 -19.55 -4.34 -17.60
C SER A 48 -20.67 -5.23 -17.04
N ALA A 49 -20.35 -6.49 -16.72
CA ALA A 49 -21.15 -7.35 -15.84
C ALA A 49 -20.30 -7.70 -14.60
N PRO A 50 -20.42 -6.95 -13.48
CA PRO A 50 -19.58 -7.15 -12.29
C PRO A 50 -19.65 -8.55 -11.67
N SER A 51 -20.76 -9.27 -11.88
CA SER A 51 -20.95 -10.65 -11.42
C SER A 51 -20.27 -11.71 -12.32
N THR A 52 -19.75 -11.31 -13.46
CA THR A 52 -19.09 -12.18 -14.45
C THR A 52 -18.03 -11.39 -15.23
N PRO A 53 -17.00 -10.84 -14.56
CA PRO A 53 -15.92 -10.10 -15.23
C PRO A 53 -15.12 -11.03 -16.13
N ARG A 54 -14.53 -10.46 -17.19
CA ARG A 54 -13.75 -11.22 -18.18
C ARG A 54 -12.45 -10.52 -18.53
N VAL A 55 -11.37 -11.28 -18.64
CA VAL A 55 -10.11 -10.77 -19.21
C VAL A 55 -10.29 -10.63 -20.72
N LEU A 56 -10.16 -9.41 -21.24
CA LEU A 56 -10.20 -9.10 -22.68
C LEU A 56 -8.83 -9.27 -23.33
N HIS A 57 -7.78 -8.86 -22.64
CA HIS A 57 -6.44 -8.78 -23.21
C HIS A 57 -5.35 -8.92 -22.15
N ARG A 58 -4.19 -9.41 -22.56
CA ARG A 58 -2.97 -9.49 -21.76
C ARG A 58 -1.81 -8.90 -22.58
N GLN A 59 -1.36 -7.73 -22.17
CA GLN A 59 -0.21 -7.07 -22.78
C GLN A 59 1.05 -7.46 -22.01
N LYS A 60 1.99 -8.11 -22.68
CA LYS A 60 3.32 -8.37 -22.10
C LYS A 60 4.09 -7.06 -21.97
N LEU A 61 4.68 -6.84 -20.80
CA LEU A 61 5.51 -5.69 -20.47
C LEU A 61 6.99 -6.09 -20.51
N PRO A 62 7.91 -5.14 -20.77
CA PRO A 62 9.35 -5.41 -20.82
C PRO A 62 10.01 -5.50 -19.44
N GLY A 63 9.26 -5.36 -18.34
CA GLY A 63 9.74 -5.40 -16.96
C GLY A 63 8.60 -5.63 -15.98
N GLU A 64 8.93 -5.67 -14.69
CA GLU A 64 7.94 -5.81 -13.61
C GLU A 64 7.17 -4.50 -13.46
N ALA A 65 5.83 -4.56 -13.48
CA ALA A 65 5.00 -3.38 -13.24
C ALA A 65 4.76 -3.19 -11.75
N ILE A 66 4.87 -1.94 -11.29
CA ILE A 66 4.71 -1.61 -9.87
C ILE A 66 3.72 -0.47 -9.62
N ALA A 67 3.46 0.40 -10.60
CA ALA A 67 2.39 1.39 -10.52
C ALA A 67 1.66 1.59 -11.84
N ILE A 68 0.41 2.02 -11.75
CA ILE A 68 -0.46 2.28 -12.90
C ILE A 68 -1.41 3.44 -12.60
N ASP A 69 -1.67 4.27 -13.61
CA ASP A 69 -2.72 5.27 -13.53
C ASP A 69 -3.33 5.57 -14.91
N LEU A 70 -4.57 6.05 -14.92
CA LEU A 70 -5.36 6.26 -16.13
C LEU A 70 -5.93 7.68 -16.15
N CYS A 71 -5.77 8.39 -17.26
CA CYS A 71 -6.46 9.65 -17.50
C CYS A 71 -6.79 9.83 -18.98
N GLY A 72 -8.03 10.21 -19.27
CA GLY A 72 -8.49 10.46 -20.64
C GLY A 72 -8.30 9.23 -21.51
N ALA A 73 -7.51 9.33 -22.59
CA ALA A 73 -7.22 8.23 -23.50
C ALA A 73 -5.95 7.42 -23.14
N HIS A 74 -5.28 7.77 -22.04
CA HIS A 74 -3.92 7.31 -21.74
C HIS A 74 -3.85 6.52 -20.43
N LEU A 75 -3.03 5.47 -20.46
CA LEU A 75 -2.71 4.62 -19.33
C LEU A 75 -1.19 4.63 -19.11
N ALA A 76 -0.73 5.13 -17.96
CA ALA A 76 0.67 5.08 -17.58
C ALA A 76 0.93 3.84 -16.73
N VAL A 77 2.03 3.13 -17.03
CA VAL A 77 2.51 1.98 -16.26
C VAL A 77 3.99 2.19 -15.95
N THR A 78 4.36 2.13 -14.68
CA THR A 78 5.76 2.21 -14.26
C THR A 78 6.36 0.81 -14.19
N LEU A 79 7.64 0.70 -14.57
CA LEU A 79 8.38 -0.55 -14.61
C LEU A 79 9.70 -0.41 -13.85
N THR A 80 10.11 -1.48 -13.17
CA THR A 80 11.42 -1.56 -12.50
C THR A 80 12.59 -1.63 -13.48
N GLY A 81 13.78 -1.30 -12.98
CA GLY A 81 15.06 -1.51 -13.67
C GLY A 81 15.49 -2.98 -13.70
N GLN A 82 16.69 -3.26 -14.23
CA GLN A 82 17.20 -4.63 -14.32
C GLN A 82 17.67 -5.18 -12.96
N SER A 83 18.21 -4.32 -12.10
CA SER A 83 18.50 -4.60 -10.70
C SER A 83 17.57 -3.83 -9.75
N TYR A 84 17.70 -4.09 -8.45
CA TYR A 84 16.92 -3.42 -7.41
C TYR A 84 17.20 -1.92 -7.34
N VAL A 85 18.39 -1.50 -7.76
CA VAL A 85 18.90 -0.12 -7.66
C VAL A 85 18.97 0.60 -9.00
N ASP A 86 18.67 -0.09 -10.10
CA ASP A 86 18.67 0.49 -11.44
C ASP A 86 17.44 1.39 -11.68
N SER A 87 17.64 2.43 -12.49
CA SER A 87 16.56 3.28 -13.01
C SER A 87 15.47 2.45 -13.70
N GLY A 88 14.23 2.79 -13.40
CA GLY A 88 13.05 2.24 -14.06
C GLY A 88 12.62 3.08 -15.25
N LYS A 89 11.38 2.85 -15.70
CA LYS A 89 10.76 3.64 -16.76
C LYS A 89 9.25 3.75 -16.59
N VAL A 90 8.66 4.70 -17.32
CA VAL A 90 7.22 4.79 -17.52
C VAL A 90 6.89 4.52 -18.98
N LEU A 91 5.99 3.57 -19.21
CA LEU A 91 5.32 3.38 -20.49
C LEU A 91 3.95 4.02 -20.43
N VAL A 92 3.61 4.87 -21.41
CA VAL A 92 2.25 5.36 -21.59
C VAL A 92 1.64 4.66 -22.80
N PHE A 93 0.48 4.06 -22.62
CA PHE A 93 -0.29 3.41 -23.68
C PHE A 93 -1.54 4.22 -24.02
N ARG A 94 -2.04 4.06 -25.25
CA ARG A 94 -3.47 4.31 -25.51
C ARG A 94 -4.31 3.24 -24.82
N LYS A 95 -5.53 3.62 -24.39
CA LYS A 95 -6.55 2.69 -23.90
C LYS A 95 -6.75 1.52 -24.87
N TYR A 96 -7.07 0.35 -24.32
CA TYR A 96 -7.31 -0.84 -25.12
C TYR A 96 -8.50 -0.65 -26.07
N ILE A 97 -8.40 -1.19 -27.28
CA ILE A 97 -9.47 -1.21 -28.27
C ILE A 97 -9.81 -2.67 -28.56
N ASP A 98 -11.10 -3.01 -28.54
CA ASP A 98 -11.55 -4.39 -28.69
C ASP A 98 -11.07 -5.04 -29.99
N GLY A 99 -10.61 -6.28 -29.88
CA GLY A 99 -10.10 -7.06 -31.00
C GLY A 99 -8.64 -6.77 -31.37
N GLN A 100 -7.99 -5.79 -30.73
CA GLN A 100 -6.55 -5.59 -30.85
C GLN A 100 -5.78 -6.72 -30.15
N THR A 101 -4.65 -7.11 -30.76
CA THR A 101 -3.71 -8.10 -30.21
C THR A 101 -2.59 -7.48 -29.38
N SER A 102 -2.55 -6.16 -29.28
CA SER A 102 -1.57 -5.39 -28.50
C SER A 102 -2.12 -4.02 -28.14
N MET A 103 -1.62 -3.43 -27.06
CA MET A 103 -1.82 -2.01 -26.75
C MET A 103 -0.71 -1.17 -27.39
N GLU A 104 -1.06 0.02 -27.89
CA GLU A 104 -0.12 0.94 -28.55
C GLU A 104 0.62 1.77 -27.48
N PRO A 105 1.95 1.58 -27.28
CA PRO A 105 2.74 2.48 -26.48
C PRO A 105 2.95 3.79 -27.24
N VAL A 106 2.73 4.91 -26.55
CA VAL A 106 2.89 6.28 -27.09
C VAL A 106 4.00 7.06 -26.38
N GLN A 107 4.44 6.63 -25.20
CA GLN A 107 5.64 7.14 -24.53
C GLN A 107 6.43 5.98 -23.90
N ASP A 108 7.76 6.09 -23.93
CA ASP A 108 8.69 5.23 -23.18
C ASP A 108 9.78 6.16 -22.60
N MET A 109 9.64 6.50 -21.32
CA MET A 109 10.46 7.51 -20.67
C MET A 109 11.25 6.92 -19.50
N PRO A 110 12.57 7.13 -19.42
CA PRO A 110 13.34 6.74 -18.26
C PRO A 110 12.92 7.56 -17.03
N VAL A 111 12.86 6.92 -15.87
CA VAL A 111 12.63 7.58 -14.58
C VAL A 111 13.63 7.06 -13.53
N GLY A 112 13.50 7.49 -12.29
CA GLY A 112 14.38 7.07 -11.20
C GLY A 112 14.22 5.59 -10.84
N THR A 113 14.95 5.17 -9.82
CA THR A 113 14.98 3.80 -9.33
C THR A 113 13.65 3.43 -8.66
N ARG A 114 13.09 2.26 -9.01
CA ARG A 114 11.84 1.71 -8.48
C ARG A 114 10.70 2.76 -8.43
N PRO A 115 10.16 3.16 -9.59
CA PRO A 115 9.06 4.13 -9.69
C PRO A 115 7.73 3.57 -9.13
N ASP A 116 7.55 3.55 -7.82
CA ASP A 116 6.47 2.83 -7.13
C ASP A 116 5.13 3.55 -7.09
N SER A 117 5.09 4.81 -7.53
CA SER A 117 3.84 5.56 -7.69
C SER A 117 3.82 6.40 -8.96
N VAL A 118 2.63 6.47 -9.55
CA VAL A 118 2.35 7.32 -10.71
C VAL A 118 0.96 7.94 -10.57
N LYS A 119 0.84 9.23 -10.88
CA LYS A 119 -0.44 9.96 -10.89
C LYS A 119 -0.53 10.96 -12.03
N PHE A 120 -1.60 10.87 -12.80
CA PHE A 120 -2.00 11.92 -13.73
C PHE A 120 -2.66 13.08 -12.99
N THR A 121 -2.51 14.29 -13.54
CA THR A 121 -3.42 15.39 -13.23
C THR A 121 -4.78 15.18 -13.89
N LYS A 122 -5.83 15.78 -13.34
CA LYS A 122 -7.22 15.70 -13.83
C LYS A 122 -7.38 16.16 -15.28
N ASP A 123 -6.55 17.10 -15.71
CA ASP A 123 -6.52 17.58 -17.10
C ASP A 123 -5.76 16.64 -18.05
N CYS A 124 -5.19 15.54 -17.55
CA CYS A 124 -4.40 14.55 -18.28
C CYS A 124 -3.17 15.12 -19.00
N ARG A 125 -2.63 16.27 -18.56
CA ARG A 125 -1.46 16.92 -19.19
C ARG A 125 -0.17 16.70 -18.45
N ARG A 126 -0.23 16.31 -17.17
CA ARG A 126 0.95 16.05 -16.35
C ARG A 126 0.89 14.67 -15.74
N LEU A 127 2.08 14.11 -15.54
CA LEU A 127 2.31 12.87 -14.83
C LEU A 127 3.31 13.11 -13.71
N VAL A 128 2.97 12.65 -12.51
CA VAL A 128 3.85 12.67 -11.34
C VAL A 128 4.31 11.26 -11.05
N VAL A 129 5.61 11.04 -10.93
CA VAL A 129 6.22 9.73 -10.71
C VAL A 129 7.08 9.78 -9.45
N GLY A 130 6.81 8.90 -8.49
CA GLY A 130 7.59 8.76 -7.27
C GLY A 130 8.58 7.62 -7.43
N ASN A 131 9.87 7.90 -7.27
CA ASN A 131 10.96 6.93 -7.38
C ASN A 131 11.45 6.57 -5.97
N GLU A 132 11.05 5.39 -5.49
CA GLU A 132 11.29 4.91 -4.12
C GLU A 132 12.78 4.85 -3.80
N ALA A 133 13.58 4.33 -4.75
CA ALA A 133 15.03 4.18 -4.66
C ALA A 133 15.55 3.49 -3.37
N PRO A 134 14.98 2.37 -2.92
CA PRO A 134 15.45 1.68 -1.73
C PRO A 134 16.84 1.07 -1.93
N ALA A 135 17.59 1.01 -0.84
CA ALA A 135 18.92 0.41 -0.86
C ALA A 135 18.89 -1.10 -1.16
N GLY A 136 19.79 -1.57 -2.03
CA GLY A 136 19.87 -2.98 -2.42
C GLY A 136 21.05 -3.30 -3.32
N GLU A 137 21.05 -4.50 -3.89
CA GLU A 137 22.15 -4.98 -4.74
C GLU A 137 21.96 -4.60 -6.22
N ASP A 138 23.04 -4.14 -6.85
CA ASP A 138 23.16 -4.00 -8.30
C ASP A 138 23.39 -5.36 -9.01
N LEU A 139 23.48 -5.36 -10.35
CA LEU A 139 23.73 -6.59 -11.13
C LEU A 139 25.09 -7.26 -10.84
N SER A 140 26.02 -6.55 -10.20
CA SER A 140 27.34 -7.06 -9.80
C SER A 140 27.35 -7.54 -8.35
N GLY A 141 26.22 -7.46 -7.62
CA GLY A 141 26.11 -7.79 -6.21
C GLY A 141 26.69 -6.72 -5.28
N ASN A 142 26.95 -5.50 -5.78
CA ASN A 142 27.33 -4.39 -4.91
C ASN A 142 26.09 -3.79 -4.28
N PHE A 143 26.13 -3.56 -2.97
CA PHE A 143 25.07 -2.86 -2.28
C PHE A 143 25.18 -1.35 -2.51
N VAL A 144 24.10 -0.75 -3.00
CA VAL A 144 23.96 0.67 -3.34
C VAL A 144 22.69 1.20 -2.69
N ASP A 145 22.74 2.46 -2.25
CA ASP A 145 21.62 3.21 -1.70
C ASP A 145 21.37 4.36 -2.68
N PRO A 146 20.52 4.18 -3.71
CA PRO A 146 20.22 5.25 -4.66
C PRO A 146 19.38 6.34 -3.97
N GLU A 147 19.31 7.52 -4.58
CA GLU A 147 18.53 8.63 -4.01
C GLU A 147 17.07 8.59 -4.50
N GLY A 148 16.12 8.66 -3.57
CA GLY A 148 14.70 8.83 -3.86
C GLY A 148 14.39 10.17 -4.54
N SER A 149 13.35 10.22 -5.37
CA SER A 149 12.98 11.47 -6.06
C SER A 149 11.53 11.48 -6.52
N VAL A 150 11.03 12.65 -6.88
CA VAL A 150 9.71 12.80 -7.53
C VAL A 150 9.88 13.55 -8.84
N MET A 151 9.37 12.99 -9.93
CA MET A 151 9.41 13.60 -11.25
C MET A 151 8.03 14.16 -11.60
N VAL A 152 7.98 15.39 -12.10
CA VAL A 152 6.80 16.01 -12.70
C VAL A 152 7.08 16.15 -14.20
N ILE A 153 6.30 15.44 -15.01
CA ILE A 153 6.40 15.38 -16.46
C ILE A 153 5.20 16.14 -17.02
N ASP A 154 5.43 17.29 -17.66
CA ASP A 154 4.40 18.12 -18.29
C ASP A 154 4.45 17.94 -19.82
N PHE A 155 3.40 17.33 -20.36
CA PHE A 155 3.23 17.11 -21.79
C PHE A 155 2.70 18.35 -22.51
N GLY A 156 2.16 19.34 -21.79
CA GLY A 156 1.52 20.54 -22.35
C GLY A 156 0.27 20.28 -23.18
N SER A 157 -0.17 19.02 -23.30
CA SER A 157 -1.25 18.55 -24.17
C SER A 157 -1.91 17.30 -23.60
N GLU A 158 -3.21 17.17 -23.83
CA GLU A 158 -3.98 15.94 -23.54
C GLU A 158 -3.67 14.82 -24.55
N ASP A 159 -3.20 15.17 -25.76
CA ASP A 159 -2.71 14.21 -26.75
C ASP A 159 -1.24 13.89 -26.49
N ILE A 160 -1.00 13.21 -25.36
CA ILE A 160 0.35 12.84 -24.87
C ILE A 160 1.16 12.13 -25.95
N GLY A 161 0.54 11.30 -26.79
CA GLY A 161 1.25 10.54 -27.83
C GLY A 161 1.83 11.38 -28.98
N SER A 162 1.39 12.64 -29.13
CA SER A 162 1.96 13.57 -30.11
C SER A 162 3.18 14.33 -29.60
N VAL A 163 3.44 14.26 -28.29
CA VAL A 163 4.48 15.04 -27.62
C VAL A 163 5.81 14.29 -27.70
N ILE A 164 6.82 14.92 -28.28
CA ILE A 164 8.14 14.28 -28.48
C ILE A 164 9.08 14.55 -27.29
N ASP A 165 8.97 15.74 -26.69
CA ASP A 165 9.88 16.23 -25.65
C ASP A 165 9.07 16.96 -24.57
N PRO A 166 8.51 16.22 -23.59
CA PRO A 166 7.80 16.84 -22.47
C PRO A 166 8.76 17.58 -21.54
N ASP A 167 8.25 18.58 -20.81
CA ASP A 167 9.03 19.24 -19.74
C ASP A 167 9.13 18.30 -18.54
N VAL A 168 10.35 17.82 -18.25
CA VAL A 168 10.61 16.91 -17.13
C VAL A 168 11.36 17.64 -16.04
N ARG A 169 10.76 17.71 -14.85
CA ARG A 169 11.37 18.33 -13.67
C ARG A 169 11.47 17.31 -12.54
N THR A 170 12.62 17.23 -11.88
CA THR A 170 12.88 16.28 -10.80
C THR A 170 13.10 17.01 -9.48
N ALA A 171 12.32 16.66 -8.48
CA ALA A 171 12.49 17.07 -7.09
C ALA A 171 13.33 16.03 -6.35
N ASP A 172 14.41 16.50 -5.73
CA ASP A 172 15.27 15.69 -4.86
C ASP A 172 15.11 16.10 -3.39
N PHE A 173 15.62 15.28 -2.48
CA PHE A 173 15.46 15.50 -1.04
C PHE A 173 16.64 16.25 -0.39
N ARG A 174 17.67 16.63 -1.14
CA ARG A 174 18.94 17.16 -0.61
C ARG A 174 18.75 18.40 0.26
N LYS A 175 17.71 19.20 0.01
CA LYS A 175 17.40 20.38 0.81
C LYS A 175 17.13 20.09 2.28
N PHE A 176 16.79 18.84 2.63
CA PHE A 176 16.49 18.42 4.00
C PHE A 176 17.72 17.90 4.76
N ASP A 177 18.84 17.64 4.07
CA ASP A 177 19.99 16.95 4.66
C ASP A 177 20.61 17.70 5.84
N ALA A 178 20.76 19.02 5.72
CA ALA A 178 21.29 19.87 6.79
C ALA A 178 20.42 19.89 8.06
N LEU A 179 19.15 19.44 7.96
CA LEU A 179 18.20 19.34 9.06
C LEU A 179 17.88 17.88 9.44
N GLY A 180 18.67 16.89 8.97
CA GLY A 180 18.41 15.48 9.23
C GLY A 180 18.28 15.14 10.72
N GLU A 181 19.17 15.66 11.57
CA GLU A 181 19.10 15.50 13.04
C GLU A 181 17.82 16.12 13.64
N PHE A 182 17.38 17.26 13.10
CA PHE A 182 16.12 17.90 13.51
C PHE A 182 14.94 16.99 13.17
N TYR A 183 14.82 16.54 11.92
CA TYR A 183 13.74 15.63 11.52
C TYR A 183 13.75 14.31 12.30
N GLN A 184 14.94 13.75 12.54
CA GLN A 184 15.08 12.55 13.37
C GLN A 184 14.57 12.77 14.79
N SER A 185 14.82 13.94 15.38
CA SER A 185 14.32 14.27 16.73
C SER A 185 12.78 14.34 16.82
N PHE A 186 12.09 14.51 15.70
CA PHE A 186 10.62 14.49 15.60
C PHE A 186 10.06 13.15 15.08
N GLY A 187 10.90 12.11 14.98
CA GLY A 187 10.47 10.75 14.65
C GLY A 187 10.53 10.37 13.17
N VAL A 188 11.18 11.18 12.32
CA VAL A 188 11.53 10.74 10.97
C VAL A 188 12.68 9.74 11.05
N ARG A 189 12.52 8.57 10.43
CA ARG A 189 13.55 7.53 10.45
C ARG A 189 14.62 7.84 9.43
N TRP A 190 15.84 8.04 9.92
CA TRP A 190 17.05 8.08 9.12
C TRP A 190 17.57 6.65 8.98
N LEU A 191 17.15 5.98 7.90
CA LEU A 191 17.49 4.59 7.67
C LEU A 191 19.01 4.44 7.49
N LEU A 192 19.55 3.29 7.88
CA LEU A 192 20.96 2.95 7.71
C LEU A 192 21.99 3.83 8.45
N LYS A 193 21.56 4.87 9.17
CA LYS A 193 22.43 5.74 9.98
C LYS A 193 23.11 4.92 11.09
N ASP A 194 24.42 5.09 11.22
CA ASP A 194 25.23 4.52 12.31
C ASP A 194 25.10 2.99 12.50
N LEU A 195 24.69 2.26 11.45
CA LEU A 195 24.62 0.80 11.49
C LEU A 195 26.03 0.21 11.63
N THR A 196 26.34 -0.25 12.84
CA THR A 196 27.58 -0.97 13.17
C THR A 196 27.24 -2.41 13.50
N VAL A 197 27.82 -3.41 12.80
CA VAL A 197 27.51 -4.82 13.08
C VAL A 197 28.28 -5.35 14.29
N SER A 198 27.54 -6.06 15.13
CA SER A 198 28.05 -7.02 16.12
C SER A 198 28.50 -8.32 15.42
N SER A 199 29.82 -8.54 15.39
CA SER A 199 30.59 -9.78 15.12
C SER A 199 29.96 -10.96 14.34
N SER A 200 30.47 -11.26 13.12
CA SER A 200 31.51 -12.30 12.88
C SER A 200 31.52 -13.00 11.50
N THR A 201 30.65 -12.70 10.52
CA THR A 201 30.74 -13.37 9.19
C THR A 201 30.31 -12.56 7.95
N GLN A 202 29.94 -11.28 8.06
CA GLN A 202 29.51 -10.49 6.89
C GLN A 202 30.31 -9.18 6.78
N THR A 203 31.00 -8.99 5.65
CA THR A 203 31.64 -7.71 5.30
C THR A 203 30.53 -6.71 5.01
N ILE A 204 30.43 -5.63 5.79
CA ILE A 204 29.43 -4.58 5.54
C ILE A 204 29.91 -3.73 4.35
N PRO A 205 29.08 -3.49 3.34
CA PRO A 205 29.31 -2.45 2.34
C PRO A 205 29.50 -1.07 3.00
N SER A 206 30.53 -0.31 2.62
CA SER A 206 30.90 0.97 3.27
C SER A 206 29.78 2.03 3.31
N ILE A 207 28.73 1.85 2.50
CA ILE A 207 27.56 2.72 2.44
C ILE A 207 26.73 2.71 3.73
N PHE A 208 26.73 1.60 4.47
CA PHE A 208 25.98 1.47 5.73
C PHE A 208 26.60 2.22 6.93
N THR A 209 27.78 2.82 6.76
CA THR A 209 28.45 3.57 7.84
C THR A 209 28.39 5.08 7.66
N ASN A 210 27.77 5.60 6.58
CA ASN A 210 27.75 7.03 6.27
C ASN A 210 26.62 7.43 5.29
N SER A 211 25.40 6.89 5.45
CA SER A 211 24.26 7.29 4.62
C SER A 211 23.83 8.73 4.96
N SER A 212 23.69 9.58 3.95
CA SER A 212 23.16 10.95 4.16
C SER A 212 21.66 10.90 4.43
N PHE A 213 21.09 11.88 5.13
CA PHE A 213 19.68 11.83 5.52
C PHE A 213 18.77 11.79 4.29
N TYR A 214 19.02 12.67 3.31
CA TYR A 214 18.23 12.75 2.08
C TYR A 214 18.25 11.47 1.25
N GLN A 215 19.37 10.74 1.28
CA GLN A 215 19.57 9.52 0.49
C GLN A 215 18.60 8.42 0.93
N THR A 216 18.21 8.45 2.20
CA THR A 216 17.38 7.43 2.83
C THR A 216 15.88 7.74 2.75
N LEU A 217 15.48 8.86 2.15
CA LEU A 217 14.07 9.24 2.01
C LEU A 217 13.47 8.57 0.78
N GLU A 218 12.55 7.63 1.00
CA GLU A 218 12.02 6.72 -0.02
C GLU A 218 10.53 7.02 -0.31
N PRO A 219 10.19 7.70 -1.43
CA PRO A 219 8.80 8.02 -1.78
C PRO A 219 8.05 6.81 -2.36
N GLU A 220 6.88 6.52 -1.79
CA GLU A 220 6.13 5.32 -2.15
C GLU A 220 4.75 5.60 -2.75
N SER A 221 4.00 6.54 -2.17
CA SER A 221 2.65 6.89 -2.65
C SER A 221 2.52 8.38 -2.86
N ILE A 222 1.77 8.76 -3.90
CA ILE A 222 1.55 10.16 -4.28
C ILE A 222 0.05 10.40 -4.37
N THR A 223 -0.40 11.51 -3.78
CA THR A 223 -1.72 12.07 -4.04
C THR A 223 -1.62 13.57 -4.31
N LEU A 224 -2.58 14.11 -5.04
CA LEU A 224 -2.66 15.53 -5.37
C LEU A 224 -3.81 16.17 -4.57
N ASN A 225 -3.66 17.44 -4.15
CA ASN A 225 -4.79 18.18 -3.59
C ASN A 225 -5.84 18.50 -4.68
N GLU A 226 -6.97 19.05 -4.24
CA GLU A 226 -8.13 19.29 -5.10
C GLU A 226 -7.83 20.15 -6.33
N ASP A 227 -6.99 21.18 -6.19
CA ASP A 227 -6.58 22.07 -7.28
C ASP A 227 -5.27 21.65 -7.98
N GLU A 228 -4.68 20.53 -7.56
CA GLU A 228 -3.45 19.95 -8.10
C GLU A 228 -2.24 20.90 -8.08
N SER A 229 -2.25 21.87 -7.16
CA SER A 229 -1.11 22.76 -6.90
C SER A 229 -0.02 22.11 -6.06
N LYS A 230 -0.38 21.11 -5.25
CA LYS A 230 0.53 20.36 -4.38
C LYS A 230 0.38 18.86 -4.57
N ALA A 231 1.52 18.16 -4.48
CA ALA A 231 1.54 16.72 -4.29
C ALA A 231 1.98 16.39 -2.86
N TYR A 232 1.35 15.37 -2.26
CA TYR A 232 1.69 14.82 -0.95
C TYR A 232 2.29 13.44 -1.16
N ILE A 233 3.49 13.25 -0.64
CA ILE A 233 4.31 12.07 -0.87
C ILE A 233 4.49 11.32 0.43
N CYS A 234 4.01 10.08 0.47
CA CYS A 234 4.23 9.17 1.58
C CYS A 234 5.66 8.63 1.55
N LEU A 235 6.37 8.82 2.66
CA LEU A 235 7.67 8.22 2.94
C LEU A 235 7.48 7.19 4.05
N GLN A 236 6.83 6.06 3.73
CA GLN A 236 6.28 5.17 4.77
C GLN A 236 7.38 4.56 5.65
N THR A 237 8.54 4.25 5.07
CA THR A 237 9.70 3.70 5.77
C THR A 237 10.33 4.74 6.69
N ASN A 238 10.23 6.02 6.31
CA ASN A 238 10.75 7.17 7.04
C ASN A 238 9.76 7.76 8.05
N ASN A 239 8.49 7.35 8.07
CA ASN A 239 7.46 7.91 8.96
C ASN A 239 7.23 9.43 8.74
N ALA A 240 7.13 9.85 7.49
CA ALA A 240 6.98 11.25 7.12
C ALA A 240 6.13 11.46 5.86
N ILE A 241 5.63 12.68 5.68
CA ILE A 241 5.00 13.17 4.45
C ILE A 241 5.83 14.32 3.90
N ALA A 242 6.26 14.23 2.64
CA ALA A 242 6.85 15.37 1.93
C ALA A 242 5.79 16.08 1.09
N VAL A 243 5.79 17.41 1.10
CA VAL A 243 4.87 18.22 0.29
C VAL A 243 5.65 18.88 -0.84
N LEU A 244 5.21 18.63 -2.07
CA LEU A 244 5.82 19.11 -3.30
C LEU A 244 4.97 20.21 -3.94
N ASP A 245 5.60 21.31 -4.33
CA ASP A 245 4.98 22.29 -5.20
C ASP A 245 4.98 21.82 -6.66
N MET A 246 3.80 21.68 -7.26
CA MET A 246 3.65 21.15 -8.61
C MET A 246 4.14 22.13 -9.70
N ALA A 247 4.08 23.44 -9.43
CA ALA A 247 4.49 24.46 -10.37
C ALA A 247 6.01 24.55 -10.49
N THR A 248 6.74 24.41 -9.38
CA THR A 248 8.22 24.48 -9.37
C THR A 248 8.89 23.11 -9.37
N ALA A 249 8.18 22.04 -9.00
CA ALA A 249 8.74 20.71 -8.73
C ALA A 249 9.86 20.76 -7.67
N THR A 250 9.58 21.44 -6.56
CA THR A 250 10.47 21.50 -5.40
C THR A 250 9.69 21.21 -4.13
N PHE A 251 10.25 20.43 -3.22
CA PHE A 251 9.58 20.18 -1.94
C PHE A 251 9.49 21.47 -1.13
N ASP A 252 8.31 21.76 -0.59
CA ASP A 252 8.11 22.85 0.36
C ASP A 252 8.69 22.46 1.71
N ASN A 253 8.23 21.32 2.24
CA ASN A 253 8.49 20.89 3.60
C ASN A 253 8.43 19.35 3.74
N LEU A 254 9.03 18.85 4.82
CA LEU A 254 8.98 17.46 5.25
C LEU A 254 8.30 17.42 6.62
N TYR A 255 7.17 16.72 6.72
CA TYR A 255 6.36 16.64 7.93
C TYR A 255 6.54 15.28 8.61
N PRO A 256 7.15 15.26 9.81
CA PRO A 256 7.18 14.05 10.63
C PRO A 256 5.77 13.65 11.07
N LEU A 257 5.43 12.37 10.99
CA LEU A 257 4.15 11.85 11.51
C LEU A 257 4.19 11.58 13.01
N GLY A 258 5.38 11.65 13.62
CA GLY A 258 5.57 11.51 15.06
C GLY A 258 5.40 10.09 15.56
N THR A 259 4.88 9.93 16.77
CA THR A 259 4.76 8.63 17.44
C THR A 259 3.39 8.47 18.08
N LYS A 260 2.90 7.24 18.08
CA LYS A 260 1.68 6.86 18.80
C LYS A 260 1.99 6.52 20.26
N TYR A 261 1.15 7.01 21.17
CA TYR A 261 1.23 6.65 22.58
C TYR A 261 0.26 5.51 22.88
N TRP A 262 0.81 4.33 23.15
CA TRP A 262 0.02 3.14 23.44
C TRP A 262 -0.63 3.12 24.83
N GLY A 263 -0.28 4.02 25.75
CA GLY A 263 -0.79 4.03 27.13
C GLY A 263 -2.30 4.20 27.30
N VAL A 264 -3.03 4.50 26.22
CA VAL A 264 -4.49 4.70 26.17
C VAL A 264 -5.19 3.76 25.18
N SER A 265 -4.44 2.84 24.55
CA SER A 265 -4.94 1.83 23.61
C SER A 265 -4.46 0.45 24.07
N SER A 266 -5.03 -0.62 23.52
CA SER A 266 -4.48 -1.96 23.64
C SER A 266 -3.54 -2.26 22.47
N LEU A 267 -2.75 -3.32 22.61
CA LEU A 267 -1.85 -3.82 21.58
C LEU A 267 -1.68 -5.31 21.83
N ASP A 268 -1.81 -6.13 20.80
CA ASP A 268 -1.33 -7.50 20.90
C ASP A 268 0.18 -7.57 20.64
N ALA A 269 0.90 -8.01 21.68
CA ALA A 269 2.35 -8.04 21.75
C ALA A 269 2.92 -9.45 21.60
N SER A 270 2.08 -10.49 21.61
CA SER A 270 2.50 -11.90 21.61
C SER A 270 1.83 -12.65 20.47
N ASP A 271 2.35 -13.84 20.18
CA ASP A 271 1.72 -14.90 19.38
C ASP A 271 1.34 -16.11 20.28
N ASP A 272 1.12 -15.86 21.59
CA ASP A 272 0.82 -16.88 22.62
C ASP A 272 -0.57 -16.62 23.20
N ASP A 273 -1.56 -17.35 22.69
CA ASP A 273 -2.99 -17.04 22.84
C ASP A 273 -3.65 -17.68 24.07
N GLY A 274 -2.85 -18.04 25.08
CA GLY A 274 -3.30 -18.75 26.27
C GLY A 274 -4.42 -18.06 27.06
N VAL A 275 -4.48 -16.71 27.07
CA VAL A 275 -5.64 -15.87 27.48
C VAL A 275 -5.46 -14.42 26.97
N ASP A 276 -6.39 -14.00 26.10
CA ASP A 276 -6.99 -12.66 25.83
C ASP A 276 -6.14 -11.58 25.11
N LEU A 277 -6.26 -11.64 23.76
CA LEU A 277 -5.61 -10.90 22.66
C LEU A 277 -5.53 -9.37 22.80
N LEU A 278 -6.37 -8.72 23.63
CA LEU A 278 -6.35 -7.25 23.81
C LEU A 278 -6.67 -6.79 25.26
N SER A 279 -6.52 -7.69 26.24
CA SER A 279 -7.22 -7.65 27.53
C SER A 279 -6.65 -6.79 28.64
N SER A 280 -5.34 -6.54 28.62
CA SER A 280 -4.77 -5.53 29.48
C SER A 280 -4.62 -4.28 28.65
N SER A 281 -5.37 -3.23 28.97
CA SER A 281 -5.04 -1.87 28.54
C SER A 281 -3.52 -1.72 28.57
N PHE A 282 -2.89 -1.51 27.42
CA PHE A 282 -1.44 -1.49 27.34
C PHE A 282 -0.96 -0.21 28.03
N SER A 283 -0.70 -0.27 29.33
CA SER A 283 -0.23 0.88 30.10
C SER A 283 1.29 0.86 30.21
N SER A 284 1.90 2.03 30.47
CA SER A 284 3.32 2.10 30.80
C SER A 284 3.68 1.23 32.01
N GLU A 285 2.78 1.09 32.97
CA GLU A 285 2.92 0.25 34.17
C GLU A 285 2.90 -1.23 33.81
N ARG A 286 1.92 -1.64 32.98
CA ARG A 286 1.82 -3.01 32.46
C ARG A 286 3.07 -3.39 31.65
N LEU A 287 3.56 -2.47 30.82
CA LEU A 287 4.78 -2.67 30.04
C LEU A 287 6.02 -2.78 30.94
N LYS A 288 6.16 -1.93 31.96
CA LYS A 288 7.26 -2.02 32.95
C LYS A 288 7.26 -3.37 33.67
N GLU A 289 6.09 -3.88 34.05
CA GLU A 289 5.94 -5.20 34.65
C GLU A 289 6.28 -6.32 33.65
N ALA A 290 5.84 -6.19 32.40
CA ALA A 290 6.06 -7.15 31.32
C ALA A 290 7.54 -7.26 30.91
N ILE A 291 8.29 -6.15 30.87
CA ILE A 291 9.72 -6.14 30.48
C ILE A 291 10.57 -7.04 31.38
N SER A 292 10.13 -7.27 32.63
CA SER A 292 10.84 -8.15 33.56
C SER A 292 10.45 -9.63 33.41
N LYS A 293 9.56 -9.97 32.46
CA LYS A 293 8.97 -11.29 32.29
C LYS A 293 8.81 -11.59 30.80
N ASP A 294 9.78 -12.26 30.19
CA ASP A 294 9.80 -12.59 28.75
C ASP A 294 8.47 -13.16 28.22
N LYS A 295 7.77 -13.97 29.02
CA LYS A 295 6.45 -14.54 28.66
C LYS A 295 5.32 -13.51 28.54
N GLU A 296 5.47 -12.31 29.10
CA GLU A 296 4.46 -11.24 29.09
C GLU A 296 4.70 -10.18 28.01
N LEU A 297 5.92 -10.08 27.47
CA LEU A 297 6.22 -9.26 26.28
C LEU A 297 5.98 -10.02 24.97
N GLY A 298 5.86 -11.35 25.04
CA GLY A 298 5.77 -12.22 23.87
C GLY A 298 7.01 -12.07 22.99
N CYS A 299 6.79 -11.74 21.72
CA CYS A 299 7.83 -11.48 20.74
C CYS A 299 7.81 -10.06 20.15
N LEU A 300 7.17 -9.09 20.84
CA LEU A 300 7.15 -7.70 20.42
C LEU A 300 8.57 -7.11 20.33
N ARG A 301 8.87 -6.48 19.19
CA ARG A 301 10.19 -5.90 18.92
C ARG A 301 10.20 -4.41 19.22
N PHE A 302 11.31 -3.96 19.79
CA PHE A 302 11.59 -2.54 20.05
C PHE A 302 12.80 -2.07 19.27
N SER A 303 12.79 -0.79 18.89
CA SER A 303 13.97 -0.14 18.35
C SER A 303 15.06 -0.04 19.41
N SER A 304 16.30 -0.34 19.04
CA SER A 304 17.47 -0.18 19.88
C SER A 304 18.14 1.19 19.75
N VAL A 305 17.65 2.04 18.84
CA VAL A 305 18.25 3.34 18.50
C VAL A 305 17.29 4.51 18.73
N ASP A 306 15.98 4.27 18.68
CA ASP A 306 14.98 5.29 18.97
C ASP A 306 14.70 5.37 20.48
N GLY A 307 14.62 6.58 21.04
CA GLY A 307 14.29 6.78 22.46
C GLY A 307 15.48 6.65 23.43
N LEU A 308 16.72 6.81 22.93
CA LEU A 308 17.94 6.86 23.75
C LEU A 308 17.98 8.11 24.64
N ASP A 309 18.43 7.95 25.89
CA ASP A 309 18.58 9.05 26.84
C ASP A 309 19.65 10.03 26.34
N PRO A 310 19.32 11.32 26.13
CA PRO A 310 20.29 12.30 25.62
C PRO A 310 21.49 12.52 26.56
N THR A 311 21.34 12.20 27.84
CA THR A 311 22.38 12.35 28.88
C THR A 311 23.10 11.03 29.20
N GLU A 312 22.47 9.89 28.91
CA GLU A 312 23.05 8.55 29.05
C GLU A 312 22.73 7.66 27.81
N PRO A 313 23.39 7.86 26.65
CA PRO A 313 23.05 7.18 25.39
C PRO A 313 23.20 5.64 25.37
N SER A 314 23.62 5.03 26.48
CA SER A 314 23.59 3.57 26.68
C SER A 314 22.25 3.06 27.23
N LYS A 315 21.31 3.95 27.54
CA LYS A 315 19.99 3.65 28.09
C LYS A 315 18.88 4.17 27.19
N LEU A 316 17.81 3.40 27.09
CA LEU A 316 16.54 3.85 26.53
C LEU A 316 15.70 4.49 27.65
N TYR A 317 15.19 5.70 27.42
CA TYR A 317 14.21 6.34 28.32
C TYR A 317 12.78 6.25 27.77
N ARG A 318 12.63 5.91 26.48
CA ARG A 318 11.36 5.56 25.82
C ARG A 318 11.55 4.34 24.94
N LEU A 319 10.53 3.48 24.88
CA LEU A 319 10.51 2.31 24.03
C LEU A 319 9.61 2.57 22.82
N HIS A 320 10.14 2.29 21.63
CA HIS A 320 9.43 2.42 20.37
C HIS A 320 9.26 1.04 19.74
N THR A 321 8.03 0.63 19.48
CA THR A 321 7.72 -0.59 18.72
C THR A 321 7.33 -0.25 17.27
N PHE A 322 7.32 -1.24 16.39
CA PHE A 322 7.08 -1.09 14.96
C PHE A 322 5.61 -1.36 14.59
N GLY A 323 5.14 -0.66 13.56
CA GLY A 323 3.76 -0.75 13.07
C GLY A 323 2.82 0.23 13.78
N GLY A 324 2.21 1.14 13.02
CA GLY A 324 1.16 2.02 13.54
C GLY A 324 -0.15 1.29 13.86
N ARG A 325 -0.37 0.11 13.24
CA ARG A 325 -1.50 -0.83 13.42
C ARG A 325 -2.88 -0.20 13.26
N GLY A 326 -2.93 0.94 12.61
CA GLY A 326 -4.08 1.82 12.57
C GLY A 326 -3.95 2.84 11.44
N VAL A 327 -4.97 3.69 11.36
CA VAL A 327 -5.03 4.78 10.39
C VAL A 327 -5.17 6.10 11.14
N SER A 328 -4.57 7.15 10.60
CA SER A 328 -4.66 8.50 11.16
C SER A 328 -5.13 9.46 10.07
N ILE A 329 -5.85 10.51 10.47
CA ILE A 329 -6.29 11.60 9.59
C ILE A 329 -5.53 12.86 10.01
N PHE A 330 -4.89 13.51 9.07
CA PHE A 330 -4.19 14.78 9.26
C PHE A 330 -4.86 15.87 8.42
N ARG A 331 -4.78 17.13 8.87
CA ARG A 331 -5.18 18.26 8.03
C ARG A 331 -4.15 18.50 6.93
N ALA A 332 -4.60 18.68 5.70
CA ALA A 332 -3.71 18.78 4.55
C ALA A 332 -2.90 20.10 4.49
N ASP A 333 -3.37 21.16 5.15
CA ASP A 333 -2.76 22.48 5.15
C ASP A 333 -1.56 22.60 6.10
N ASP A 334 -1.65 22.00 7.29
CA ASP A 334 -0.63 22.11 8.33
C ASP A 334 -0.09 20.77 8.85
N MET A 335 -0.60 19.64 8.35
CA MET A 335 -0.29 18.28 8.83
C MET A 335 -0.57 18.06 10.32
N SER A 336 -1.49 18.82 10.92
CA SER A 336 -1.95 18.57 12.28
C SER A 336 -2.79 17.29 12.33
N LEU A 337 -2.54 16.44 13.33
CA LEU A 337 -3.32 15.23 13.58
C LEU A 337 -4.76 15.62 13.97
N VAL A 338 -5.74 15.08 13.25
CA VAL A 338 -7.18 15.26 13.49
C VAL A 338 -7.73 14.08 14.29
N TRP A 339 -7.37 12.86 13.87
CA TRP A 339 -7.85 11.62 14.48
C TRP A 339 -6.84 10.50 14.28
N ASP A 340 -6.73 9.61 15.25
CA ASP A 340 -5.96 8.36 15.17
C ASP A 340 -6.87 7.23 15.62
N SER A 341 -6.89 6.13 14.87
CA SER A 341 -7.75 4.98 15.16
C SER A 341 -7.36 4.22 16.42
N GLY A 342 -6.22 4.50 17.06
CA GLY A 342 -5.78 3.69 18.18
C GLY A 342 -5.62 2.22 17.76
N ASP A 343 -6.14 1.33 18.58
CA ASP A 343 -6.18 -0.11 18.38
C ASP A 343 -7.43 -0.59 17.63
N ASP A 344 -8.24 0.31 17.05
CA ASP A 344 -9.54 -0.02 16.48
C ASP A 344 -9.46 -1.17 15.47
N LEU A 345 -8.46 -1.19 14.59
CA LEU A 345 -8.34 -2.22 13.54
C LEU A 345 -8.12 -3.59 14.17
N GLU A 346 -7.19 -3.71 15.13
CA GLU A 346 -6.94 -4.96 15.84
C GLU A 346 -8.17 -5.38 16.65
N ARG A 347 -8.79 -4.46 17.40
CA ARG A 347 -10.00 -4.73 18.18
C ARG A 347 -11.16 -5.21 17.33
N MET A 348 -11.36 -4.60 16.16
CA MET A 348 -12.46 -4.99 15.28
C MET A 348 -12.16 -6.31 14.55
N GLU A 349 -10.92 -6.55 14.09
CA GLU A 349 -10.58 -7.84 13.49
C GLU A 349 -10.71 -8.98 14.50
N ALA A 350 -10.15 -8.83 15.72
CA ALA A 350 -10.26 -9.83 16.79
C ALA A 350 -11.72 -10.11 17.18
N LYS A 351 -12.58 -9.08 17.12
CA LYS A 351 -14.00 -9.22 17.46
C LYS A 351 -14.82 -9.93 16.39
N PHE A 352 -14.60 -9.60 15.11
CA PHE A 352 -15.46 -10.04 14.01
C PHE A 352 -14.90 -11.23 13.24
N TYR A 353 -13.57 -11.39 13.21
CA TYR A 353 -12.85 -12.47 12.53
C TYR A 353 -11.73 -13.04 13.45
N PRO A 354 -12.06 -13.51 14.67
CA PRO A 354 -11.06 -13.98 15.63
C PRO A 354 -10.18 -15.09 15.07
N GLU A 355 -10.69 -15.96 14.19
CA GLU A 355 -9.96 -17.12 13.66
C GLU A 355 -8.82 -16.78 12.68
N ILE A 356 -8.78 -15.55 12.18
CA ILE A 356 -7.76 -15.06 11.24
C ILE A 356 -7.11 -13.76 11.72
N PHE A 357 -7.33 -13.40 12.99
CA PHE A 357 -6.74 -12.20 13.60
C PHE A 357 -5.22 -12.18 13.39
N ASN A 358 -4.72 -11.03 12.91
CA ASN A 358 -3.30 -10.80 12.66
C ASN A 358 -2.61 -11.97 11.92
N SER A 359 -3.34 -12.61 11.00
CA SER A 359 -2.82 -13.71 10.18
C SER A 359 -2.16 -13.21 8.90
N ARG A 360 -1.62 -14.13 8.13
CA ARG A 360 -1.14 -13.85 6.77
C ARG A 360 -1.32 -15.06 5.88
N TYR A 361 -1.35 -14.81 4.58
CA TYR A 361 -1.03 -15.86 3.63
C TYR A 361 0.42 -16.33 3.82
N ASN A 362 0.61 -17.64 3.87
CA ASN A 362 1.90 -18.27 3.63
C ASN A 362 1.78 -19.12 2.35
N ASP A 363 2.85 -19.24 1.59
CA ASP A 363 2.92 -19.87 0.27
C ASP A 363 2.68 -21.39 0.26
N ARG A 364 1.97 -21.91 1.27
CA ARG A 364 1.63 -23.31 1.49
C ARG A 364 0.14 -23.51 1.24
N GLY A 365 -0.20 -23.90 0.02
CA GLY A 365 -1.58 -24.08 -0.43
C GLY A 365 -2.38 -25.13 0.36
N ASP A 366 -1.72 -26.05 1.06
CA ASP A 366 -2.33 -27.09 1.89
C ASP A 366 -2.66 -26.65 3.33
N GLU A 367 -2.17 -25.48 3.76
CA GLU A 367 -2.54 -24.89 5.04
C GLU A 367 -3.83 -24.05 4.90
N ARG A 368 -4.51 -23.84 6.02
CA ARG A 368 -5.70 -22.98 6.10
C ARG A 368 -5.33 -21.60 6.64
N PRO A 369 -6.13 -20.56 6.38
CA PRO A 369 -5.92 -19.24 6.97
C PRO A 369 -5.78 -19.27 8.50
N THR A 370 -6.55 -20.15 9.17
CA THR A 370 -6.52 -20.32 10.63
C THR A 370 -5.21 -20.89 11.15
N ASP A 371 -4.43 -21.58 10.31
CA ASP A 371 -3.15 -22.16 10.73
C ASP A 371 -2.05 -21.08 10.79
N GLN A 372 -2.31 -19.86 10.27
CA GLN A 372 -1.45 -18.67 10.40
C GLN A 372 -2.05 -17.62 11.33
N PHE A 373 -3.04 -18.00 12.15
CA PHE A 373 -3.56 -17.16 13.21
C PHE A 373 -2.42 -16.53 14.01
N ASP A 374 -2.51 -15.22 14.19
CA ASP A 374 -1.64 -14.38 14.99
C ASP A 374 -0.14 -14.34 14.64
N ASP A 375 0.26 -14.74 13.42
CA ASP A 375 1.67 -14.65 12.98
C ASP A 375 2.20 -13.18 12.92
N ARG A 376 1.32 -12.17 12.97
CA ARG A 376 1.68 -10.76 12.75
C ARG A 376 1.72 -9.90 14.01
N SER A 377 1.17 -10.32 15.15
CA SER A 377 1.18 -9.54 16.40
C SER A 377 2.58 -9.22 16.90
N CYS A 378 3.52 -10.14 16.81
CA CYS A 378 4.92 -9.85 17.16
C CYS A 378 5.68 -8.99 16.14
N LYS A 379 5.06 -8.67 15.01
CA LYS A 379 5.68 -7.94 13.89
C LYS A 379 5.08 -6.54 13.78
N ARG A 380 4.04 -6.38 12.96
CA ARG A 380 3.44 -5.08 12.62
C ARG A 380 1.92 -5.08 12.79
N GLY A 381 1.35 -6.13 13.39
CA GLY A 381 -0.09 -6.31 13.62
C GLY A 381 -0.88 -6.32 12.31
N THR A 382 -1.92 -5.50 12.25
CA THR A 382 -2.87 -5.41 11.13
C THR A 382 -2.29 -4.92 9.82
N GLU A 383 -1.15 -4.22 9.83
CA GLU A 383 -0.45 -3.75 8.62
C GLU A 383 -1.37 -3.07 7.58
N PRO A 384 -2.09 -1.99 7.93
CA PRO A 384 -2.88 -1.25 6.94
C PRO A 384 -1.96 -0.71 5.84
N GLN A 385 -2.30 -1.01 4.58
CA GLN A 385 -1.46 -0.69 3.40
C GLN A 385 -2.23 0.08 2.34
N SER A 386 -3.48 -0.29 2.09
CA SER A 386 -4.32 0.36 1.09
C SER A 386 -5.48 1.09 1.73
N LEU A 387 -5.80 2.26 1.17
CA LEU A 387 -6.85 3.15 1.64
C LEU A 387 -7.51 3.82 0.46
N THR A 388 -8.85 3.84 0.45
CA THR A 388 -9.61 4.60 -0.53
C THR A 388 -10.80 5.28 0.13
N VAL A 389 -11.26 6.38 -0.48
CA VAL A 389 -12.35 7.20 0.04
C VAL A 389 -13.45 7.28 -1.00
N GLY A 390 -14.69 7.04 -0.57
CA GLY A 390 -15.89 7.16 -1.40
C GLY A 390 -16.89 8.16 -0.82
N ARG A 391 -17.86 8.59 -1.63
CA ARG A 391 -19.04 9.31 -1.13
C ARG A 391 -20.28 8.46 -1.34
N LEU A 392 -21.05 8.26 -0.27
CA LEU A 392 -22.36 7.64 -0.29
C LEU A 392 -23.36 8.64 0.27
N GLY A 393 -24.25 9.15 -0.60
CA GLY A 393 -25.10 10.28 -0.26
C GLY A 393 -24.28 11.48 0.20
N ASN A 394 -24.50 11.92 1.44
CA ASN A 394 -23.77 13.03 2.05
C ASN A 394 -22.56 12.60 2.89
N SER A 395 -22.38 11.30 3.10
CA SER A 395 -21.33 10.75 3.96
C SER A 395 -20.08 10.45 3.16
N THR A 396 -18.93 10.80 3.74
CA THR A 396 -17.63 10.36 3.24
C THR A 396 -17.32 9.01 3.87
N ILE A 397 -16.99 8.00 3.07
CA ILE A 397 -16.71 6.65 3.54
C ILE A 397 -15.23 6.37 3.34
N LEU A 398 -14.59 5.87 4.39
CA LEU A 398 -13.20 5.48 4.40
C LEU A 398 -13.11 3.96 4.41
N PHE A 399 -12.42 3.38 3.43
CA PHE A 399 -12.09 1.97 3.35
C PHE A 399 -10.60 1.82 3.63
N VAL A 400 -10.23 0.95 4.57
CA VAL A 400 -8.84 0.66 4.95
C VAL A 400 -8.63 -0.84 4.86
N ALA A 401 -7.64 -1.30 4.12
CA ALA A 401 -7.32 -2.72 4.01
C ALA A 401 -6.05 -3.05 4.82
N ALA A 402 -6.16 -4.07 5.67
CA ALA A 402 -5.02 -4.78 6.22
C ALA A 402 -4.33 -5.55 5.08
N GLN A 403 -3.04 -5.28 4.86
CA GLN A 403 -2.28 -5.92 3.78
C GLN A 403 -2.37 -7.43 3.91
N LYS A 404 -1.93 -7.98 5.05
CA LYS A 404 -1.67 -9.42 5.19
C LYS A 404 -2.93 -10.27 5.21
N THR A 405 -3.89 -9.92 6.06
CA THR A 405 -5.15 -10.68 6.22
C THR A 405 -6.11 -10.44 5.07
N GLY A 406 -6.08 -9.25 4.47
CA GLY A 406 -7.06 -8.82 3.47
C GLY A 406 -8.35 -8.28 4.05
N SER A 407 -8.43 -8.08 5.36
CA SER A 407 -9.60 -7.49 6.01
C SER A 407 -9.76 -6.02 5.59
N VAL A 408 -10.97 -5.65 5.17
CA VAL A 408 -11.34 -4.28 4.81
C VAL A 408 -12.20 -3.67 5.92
N PHE A 409 -11.67 -2.66 6.60
CA PHE A 409 -12.33 -1.88 7.63
C PHE A 409 -13.04 -0.68 7.00
N ILE A 410 -14.27 -0.43 7.40
CA ILE A 410 -15.13 0.61 6.85
C ILE A 410 -15.48 1.60 7.96
N TYR A 411 -15.22 2.88 7.70
CA TYR A 411 -15.61 3.99 8.56
C TYR A 411 -16.47 4.97 7.78
N SER A 412 -17.44 5.60 8.43
CA SER A 412 -18.13 6.77 7.91
C SER A 412 -17.57 8.02 8.59
N LEU A 413 -17.44 9.10 7.83
CA LEU A 413 -16.98 10.40 8.29
C LEU A 413 -18.15 11.38 8.15
N ASP A 414 -18.52 11.98 9.27
CA ASP A 414 -19.50 13.07 9.29
C ASP A 414 -18.93 14.31 8.60
N ALA A 415 -19.81 15.11 7.99
CA ALA A 415 -19.44 16.40 7.44
C ALA A 415 -19.22 17.42 8.58
N GLY A 416 -18.05 18.09 8.62
CA GLY A 416 -17.78 19.18 9.57
C GLY A 416 -16.30 19.31 9.93
N GLU A 417 -15.98 20.29 10.79
CA GLU A 417 -14.60 20.56 11.23
C GLU A 417 -14.08 19.55 12.27
N GLY A 418 -14.98 18.91 13.01
CA GLY A 418 -14.67 17.84 13.95
C GLY A 418 -14.80 16.48 13.30
N ILE A 419 -13.84 16.09 12.46
CA ILE A 419 -13.86 14.76 11.82
C ILE A 419 -13.58 13.70 12.89
N THR A 420 -14.62 12.96 13.27
CA THR A 420 -14.51 11.76 14.12
C THR A 420 -15.10 10.59 13.33
N PRO A 421 -14.27 9.75 12.70
CA PRO A 421 -14.75 8.58 11.96
C PRO A 421 -15.55 7.64 12.86
N THR A 422 -16.68 7.15 12.36
CA THR A 422 -17.50 6.13 13.01
C THR A 422 -17.28 4.79 12.32
N PHE A 423 -16.73 3.82 13.04
CA PHE A 423 -16.59 2.45 12.55
C PHE A 423 -17.95 1.87 12.14
N GLN A 424 -18.02 1.27 10.97
CA GLN A 424 -19.25 0.69 10.40
C GLN A 424 -19.19 -0.83 10.42
N SER A 425 -18.17 -1.40 9.79
CA SER A 425 -17.95 -2.85 9.75
C SER A 425 -16.51 -3.18 9.35
N VAL A 426 -16.17 -4.45 9.50
CA VAL A 426 -14.99 -5.06 8.89
C VAL A 426 -15.49 -6.22 8.03
N TYR A 427 -14.89 -6.39 6.86
CA TYR A 427 -15.23 -7.43 5.92
C TYR A 427 -13.98 -8.22 5.51
N TRP A 428 -14.09 -9.54 5.52
CA TRP A 428 -13.11 -10.45 4.96
C TRP A 428 -13.79 -11.40 3.97
N GLY A 429 -13.26 -11.44 2.73
CA GLY A 429 -13.85 -12.19 1.62
C GLY A 429 -13.42 -13.66 1.51
N GLY A 430 -12.57 -14.14 2.42
CA GLY A 430 -11.99 -15.48 2.40
C GLY A 430 -12.84 -16.56 3.09
N ARG A 431 -12.38 -17.81 3.00
CA ARG A 431 -12.96 -18.98 3.68
C ARG A 431 -11.96 -19.59 4.63
N ALA A 432 -12.20 -19.45 5.93
CA ALA A 432 -11.33 -19.98 6.98
C ALA A 432 -11.38 -21.52 7.10
N ASP A 433 -12.46 -22.14 6.61
CA ASP A 433 -12.69 -23.59 6.70
C ASP A 433 -12.02 -24.40 5.57
N LEU A 434 -11.53 -23.73 4.52
CA LEU A 434 -10.84 -24.33 3.38
C LEU A 434 -9.33 -24.10 3.47
N THR A 435 -8.54 -24.97 2.86
CA THR A 435 -7.13 -24.66 2.62
C THR A 435 -7.01 -23.50 1.62
N TRP A 436 -5.86 -22.83 1.59
CA TRP A 436 -5.62 -21.75 0.63
C TRP A 436 -5.83 -22.20 -0.82
N GLU A 437 -5.36 -23.39 -1.19
CA GLU A 437 -5.55 -23.97 -2.52
C GLU A 437 -7.04 -24.26 -2.80
N GLU A 438 -7.76 -24.89 -1.87
CA GLU A 438 -9.19 -25.18 -2.02
C GLU A 438 -10.01 -23.90 -2.18
N ALA A 439 -9.73 -22.89 -1.36
CA ALA A 439 -10.36 -21.59 -1.41
C ALA A 439 -10.05 -20.87 -2.73
N TYR A 440 -8.81 -20.97 -3.23
CA TYR A 440 -8.42 -20.40 -4.52
C TYR A 440 -9.16 -21.03 -5.69
N GLN A 441 -9.20 -22.36 -5.75
CA GLN A 441 -9.93 -23.10 -6.79
C GLN A 441 -11.44 -22.81 -6.74
N ALA A 442 -11.99 -22.61 -5.54
CA ALA A 442 -13.39 -22.24 -5.34
C ALA A 442 -13.68 -20.75 -5.64
N ARG A 443 -12.66 -19.92 -5.89
CA ARG A 443 -12.76 -18.44 -5.97
C ARG A 443 -13.33 -17.81 -4.70
N GLN A 444 -12.88 -18.30 -3.56
CA GLN A 444 -13.31 -17.89 -2.22
C GLN A 444 -12.10 -17.64 -1.29
N VAL A 445 -10.96 -17.29 -1.87
CA VAL A 445 -9.70 -17.11 -1.15
C VAL A 445 -9.59 -15.76 -0.44
N GLY A 446 -10.39 -14.78 -0.84
CA GLY A 446 -10.29 -13.39 -0.37
C GLY A 446 -9.11 -12.64 -0.97
N ASP A 447 -8.89 -11.41 -0.51
CA ASP A 447 -7.86 -10.52 -1.04
C ASP A 447 -6.60 -10.55 -0.18
N THR A 448 -5.74 -11.55 -0.34
CA THR A 448 -4.50 -11.61 0.46
C THR A 448 -3.40 -10.69 -0.10
N ASP A 449 -2.67 -10.01 0.79
CA ASP A 449 -1.70 -8.95 0.44
C ASP A 449 -2.34 -7.84 -0.40
N VAL A 450 -3.33 -7.14 0.15
CA VAL A 450 -3.99 -6.00 -0.53
C VAL A 450 -3.00 -4.86 -0.72
N GLU A 451 -2.74 -4.50 -1.97
CA GLU A 451 -1.84 -3.39 -2.34
C GLU A 451 -2.59 -2.19 -2.94
N ASP A 452 -3.81 -2.40 -3.42
CA ASP A 452 -4.57 -1.34 -4.09
C ASP A 452 -6.08 -1.51 -3.91
N MET A 453 -6.78 -0.38 -3.81
CA MET A 453 -8.23 -0.32 -3.68
C MET A 453 -8.79 0.90 -4.39
N SER A 454 -9.96 0.74 -5.00
CA SER A 454 -10.65 1.84 -5.67
C SER A 454 -12.15 1.76 -5.42
N PHE A 455 -12.71 2.85 -4.89
CA PHE A 455 -14.15 3.01 -4.79
C PHE A 455 -14.71 3.54 -6.12
N VAL A 456 -15.77 2.88 -6.61
CA VAL A 456 -16.49 3.28 -7.83
C VAL A 456 -17.90 3.72 -7.44
N PRO A 457 -18.26 5.00 -7.60
CA PRO A 457 -19.60 5.47 -7.30
C PRO A 457 -20.63 4.88 -8.28
N GLY A 458 -21.89 4.77 -7.84
CA GLY A 458 -22.94 4.09 -8.62
C GLY A 458 -23.22 4.70 -10.00
N ASP A 459 -23.03 6.01 -10.17
CA ASP A 459 -23.17 6.69 -11.47
C ASP A 459 -22.01 6.43 -12.44
N LYS A 460 -20.92 5.84 -11.93
CA LYS A 460 -19.76 5.40 -12.70
C LYS A 460 -19.64 3.88 -12.78
N SER A 461 -20.53 3.14 -12.11
CA SER A 461 -20.53 1.69 -12.14
C SER A 461 -21.48 1.15 -13.22
N PRO A 462 -21.19 -0.03 -13.79
CA PRO A 462 -22.00 -0.60 -14.87
C PRO A 462 -23.38 -1.09 -14.41
N ASN A 463 -23.57 -1.35 -13.11
CA ASN A 463 -24.83 -1.83 -12.54
C ASN A 463 -25.59 -0.76 -11.75
N GLY A 464 -25.13 0.49 -11.75
CA GLY A 464 -25.75 1.59 -11.00
C GLY A 464 -25.54 1.54 -9.49
N LYS A 465 -24.78 0.56 -8.97
CA LYS A 465 -24.52 0.39 -7.54
C LYS A 465 -23.09 0.79 -7.19
N PRO A 466 -22.83 1.36 -6.01
CA PRO A 466 -21.47 1.62 -5.57
C PRO A 466 -20.66 0.32 -5.46
N LEU A 467 -19.45 0.30 -6.01
CA LEU A 467 -18.54 -0.84 -5.97
C LEU A 467 -17.25 -0.48 -5.23
N LEU A 468 -16.62 -1.48 -4.63
CA LEU A 468 -15.23 -1.44 -4.18
C LEU A 468 -14.44 -2.49 -4.97
N LEU A 469 -13.43 -2.03 -5.68
CA LEU A 469 -12.44 -2.87 -6.36
C LEU A 469 -11.25 -3.08 -5.41
N VAL A 470 -10.80 -4.32 -5.26
CA VAL A 470 -9.70 -4.69 -4.35
C VAL A 470 -8.70 -5.55 -5.12
N GLY A 471 -7.42 -5.18 -5.07
CA GLY A 471 -6.32 -5.92 -5.69
C GLY A 471 -5.52 -6.69 -4.64
N GLY A 472 -5.53 -8.02 -4.71
CA GLY A 472 -4.75 -8.89 -3.83
C GLY A 472 -3.49 -9.42 -4.54
N THR A 473 -2.31 -9.05 -4.04
CA THR A 473 -1.03 -9.34 -4.71
C THR A 473 -0.59 -10.78 -4.56
N SER A 474 -0.78 -11.38 -3.37
CA SER A 474 -0.43 -12.79 -3.13
C SER A 474 -1.47 -13.74 -3.71
N SER A 475 -2.74 -13.35 -3.70
CA SER A 475 -3.82 -14.10 -4.36
C SER A 475 -3.82 -13.92 -5.88
N GLY A 476 -3.25 -12.83 -6.41
CA GLY A 476 -3.30 -12.49 -7.84
C GLY A 476 -4.73 -12.21 -8.32
N THR A 477 -5.55 -11.61 -7.46
CA THR A 477 -6.99 -11.39 -7.70
C THR A 477 -7.31 -9.92 -7.89
N VAL A 478 -8.36 -9.67 -8.68
CA VAL A 478 -9.14 -8.43 -8.61
C VAL A 478 -10.55 -8.82 -8.14
N SER A 479 -10.91 -8.39 -6.94
CA SER A 479 -12.23 -8.62 -6.37
C SER A 479 -13.13 -7.41 -6.56
N ILE A 480 -14.42 -7.68 -6.78
CA ILE A 480 -15.46 -6.67 -6.97
C ILE A 480 -16.51 -6.88 -5.88
N TYR A 481 -16.61 -5.90 -5.00
CA TYR A 481 -17.60 -5.85 -3.93
C TYR A 481 -18.66 -4.81 -4.24
N GLU A 482 -19.93 -5.12 -3.98
CA GLU A 482 -20.99 -4.13 -3.89
C GLU A 482 -20.97 -3.55 -2.47
N VAL A 483 -20.98 -2.21 -2.36
CA VAL A 483 -21.10 -1.52 -1.07
C VAL A 483 -22.57 -1.34 -0.76
N MET A 484 -23.03 -1.87 0.37
CA MET A 484 -24.45 -1.92 0.73
C MET A 484 -24.73 -1.20 2.05
N GLU A 485 -25.86 -0.52 2.09
CA GLU A 485 -26.43 0.11 3.29
C GLU A 485 -27.48 -0.82 3.90
N SER A 486 -27.41 -1.08 5.20
CA SER A 486 -28.46 -1.81 5.90
C SER A 486 -29.77 -1.00 5.92
N ALA A 487 -30.92 -1.70 5.89
CA ALA A 487 -32.19 -1.01 6.00
C ALA A 487 -32.27 -0.30 7.37
N ALA A 488 -32.52 1.01 7.37
CA ALA A 488 -32.56 1.83 8.58
C ALA A 488 -33.43 1.19 9.66
N THR A 489 -32.80 0.76 10.76
CA THR A 489 -33.54 0.39 11.97
C THR A 489 -34.06 1.66 12.64
N THR A 490 -35.17 1.57 13.36
CA THR A 490 -35.86 2.68 14.05
C THR A 490 -35.00 3.45 15.06
N THR A 491 -33.73 3.09 15.24
CA THR A 491 -32.74 3.71 16.14
C THR A 491 -31.69 4.58 15.44
N GLY A 492 -31.76 4.78 14.11
CA GLY A 492 -31.10 5.90 13.44
C GLY A 492 -29.64 5.72 13.01
N THR A 493 -29.09 4.50 13.04
CA THR A 493 -27.78 4.17 12.44
C THR A 493 -27.96 3.19 11.29
N THR A 494 -27.40 3.54 10.13
CA THR A 494 -27.31 2.69 8.95
C THR A 494 -25.92 2.09 8.91
N ASP A 495 -25.82 0.75 8.92
CA ASP A 495 -24.54 0.05 8.85
C ASP A 495 -24.13 -0.13 7.39
N LEU A 496 -22.85 0.07 7.09
CA LEU A 496 -22.27 -0.24 5.78
C LEU A 496 -21.60 -1.60 5.80
N TYR A 497 -21.79 -2.39 4.75
CA TYR A 497 -21.11 -3.67 4.59
C TYR A 497 -20.83 -3.97 3.11
N LEU A 498 -19.86 -4.84 2.87
CA LEU A 498 -19.54 -5.33 1.53
C LEU A 498 -20.26 -6.65 1.26
N SER A 499 -20.76 -6.81 0.05
CA SER A 499 -21.17 -8.12 -0.48
C SER A 499 -20.32 -8.46 -1.68
N LEU A 500 -19.75 -9.67 -1.66
CA LEU A 500 -18.98 -10.16 -2.78
C LEU A 500 -19.87 -10.30 -4.00
N THR A 501 -19.52 -9.59 -5.07
CA THR A 501 -20.23 -9.67 -6.35
C THR A 501 -19.54 -10.70 -7.23
N THR A 502 -18.21 -10.60 -7.37
CA THR A 502 -17.37 -11.64 -7.98
C THR A 502 -15.90 -11.41 -7.64
N ILE A 503 -15.15 -12.51 -7.53
CA ILE A 503 -13.69 -12.52 -7.53
C ILE A 503 -13.22 -12.95 -8.91
N LEU A 504 -12.42 -12.11 -9.57
CA LEU A 504 -11.66 -12.53 -10.74
C LEU A 504 -10.26 -12.91 -10.28
N CYS A 505 -10.01 -14.22 -10.16
CA CYS A 505 -8.65 -14.72 -10.08
C CYS A 505 -8.00 -14.56 -11.45
N LEU A 506 -6.86 -13.87 -11.52
CA LEU A 506 -6.01 -13.88 -12.71
C LEU A 506 -5.22 -15.19 -12.72
N LEU A 507 -5.99 -16.27 -12.84
CA LEU A 507 -5.59 -17.66 -12.74
C LEU A 507 -5.01 -18.10 -14.09
N VAL A 508 -3.88 -18.80 -14.06
CA VAL A 508 -3.40 -19.57 -15.21
C VAL A 508 -3.71 -21.04 -14.94
N ILE A 509 -4.43 -21.66 -15.87
CA ILE A 509 -4.73 -23.09 -15.84
C ILE A 509 -3.41 -23.82 -16.09
N ARG A 510 -2.93 -24.58 -15.10
CA ARG A 510 -1.92 -25.60 -15.36
C ARG A 510 -2.53 -26.72 -16.20
N GLY A 511 -1.87 -27.05 -17.31
CA GLY A 511 -2.09 -28.30 -18.03
C GLY A 511 -1.36 -29.45 -17.38
#